data_AF-A0A526YY22-F1
#
_entry.id   AF-A0A526YY22-F1
#
_cell.length_a   1.000
_cell.length_b   1.000
_cell.length_c   1.000
_cell.angle_alpha   90.00
_cell.angle_beta   90.00
_cell.angle_gamma   90.00
#
_symmetry.space_group_name_H-M   'P 1'
#
loop_
_entity.id
_entity.type
_entity.pdbx_description
1 polymer ?
#
loop_
_entity_poly.entity_id
_entity_poly.type
_entity_poly.pdbx_seq_one_letter_code
_entity_poly.pdbx_strand_id
1 'polypeptide(L)'
;MIWVSTPPDAIGPGPADRRMYVIDPLLEKQPYQFPYLPPYAGALRPPAVAGPDGHFDNIPLGTPEFEAAHAYACVRRVLDICES
;
A
#
# COMPACT_ATOMS: atom_id res chain seq x y z
N MET A 1 -13.23 5.61 6.13
CA MET A 1 -12.82 4.22 6.46
C MET A 1 -13.14 3.34 5.26
N ILE A 2 -12.25 2.42 4.89
CA ILE A 2 -12.41 1.49 3.75
C ILE A 2 -12.21 0.07 4.27
N TRP A 3 -13.05 -0.86 3.82
CA TRP A 3 -12.97 -2.28 4.18
C TRP A 3 -12.66 -3.10 2.94
N VAL A 4 -11.74 -4.06 3.07
CA VAL A 4 -11.32 -4.98 2.00
C VAL A 4 -11.58 -6.42 2.40
N SER A 5 -11.72 -7.32 1.43
CA SER A 5 -11.99 -8.74 1.70
C SER A 5 -10.77 -9.50 2.22
N THR A 6 -9.55 -8.98 2.01
CA THR A 6 -8.33 -9.56 2.56
C THR A 6 -8.39 -9.50 4.09
N PRO A 7 -8.26 -10.64 4.80
CA PRO A 7 -8.24 -10.66 6.26
C PRO A 7 -7.16 -9.76 6.85
N PRO A 8 -7.39 -9.09 7.99
CA PRO A 8 -6.42 -8.16 8.59
C PRO A 8 -5.04 -8.80 8.85
N ASP A 9 -5.02 -10.06 9.29
CA ASP A 9 -3.82 -10.85 9.56
C ASP A 9 -3.09 -11.31 8.29
N ALA A 10 -3.71 -11.15 7.11
CA ALA A 10 -3.14 -11.50 5.83
C ALA A 10 -2.55 -10.29 5.06
N ILE A 11 -2.67 -9.07 5.60
CA ILE A 11 -2.07 -7.86 5.01
C ILE A 11 -0.66 -7.68 5.59
N GLY A 12 0.35 -7.93 4.77
CA GLY A 12 1.76 -7.74 5.12
C GLY A 12 2.22 -6.29 5.06
N PRO A 13 3.49 -6.01 5.43
CA PRO A 13 4.07 -4.67 5.38
C PRO A 13 4.08 -4.07 3.96
N GLY A 14 3.88 -2.74 3.86
CA GLY A 14 3.92 -2.00 2.60
C GLY A 14 2.64 -2.23 1.80
N PRO A 15 1.48 -1.93 2.42
CA PRO A 15 0.40 -2.88 2.63
C PRO A 15 0.24 -3.83 1.46
N ALA A 16 0.41 -5.13 1.74
CA ALA A 16 0.66 -6.12 0.72
C ALA A 16 -0.18 -7.38 0.94
N ASP A 17 -0.71 -7.91 -0.14
CA ASP A 17 -1.27 -9.25 -0.19
C ASP A 17 -0.80 -9.98 -1.46
N ARG A 18 -1.39 -11.14 -1.75
CA ARG A 18 -1.04 -11.95 -2.92
C ARG A 18 -1.25 -11.21 -4.25
N ARG A 19 -2.08 -10.17 -4.29
CA ARG A 19 -2.50 -9.49 -5.52
C ARG A 19 -1.76 -8.20 -5.76
N MET A 20 -1.49 -7.43 -4.72
CA MET A 20 -0.86 -6.13 -4.84
C MET A 20 -0.07 -5.77 -3.59
N TYR A 21 0.83 -4.82 -3.75
CA TYR A 21 1.56 -4.20 -2.66
C TYR A 21 1.77 -2.71 -2.96
N VAL A 22 2.01 -1.92 -1.92
CA VAL A 22 2.30 -0.49 -2.04
C VAL A 22 3.74 -0.23 -1.56
N ILE A 23 4.51 0.43 -2.41
CA ILE A 23 5.82 0.97 -2.05
C ILE A 23 5.74 2.49 -2.00
N ASP A 24 6.46 3.07 -1.05
CA ASP A 24 6.56 4.52 -0.87
C ASP A 24 8.00 4.98 -1.16
N PRO A 25 8.26 5.58 -2.33
CA PRO A 25 9.58 6.09 -2.69
C PRO A 25 10.09 7.16 -1.72
N LEU A 26 11.32 7.00 -1.22
CA LEU A 26 11.97 8.03 -0.41
C LEU A 26 12.33 9.27 -1.25
N LEU A 27 12.64 9.04 -2.53
CA LEU A 27 12.96 10.07 -3.51
C LEU A 27 11.89 10.09 -4.59
N GLU A 28 11.66 11.26 -5.20
CA GLU A 28 10.70 11.40 -6.28
C GLU A 28 10.95 10.36 -7.40
N LYS A 29 9.89 9.62 -7.72
CA LYS A 29 9.94 8.62 -8.78
C LYS A 29 10.05 9.33 -10.12
N GLN A 30 11.08 9.00 -10.89
CA GLN A 30 11.18 9.46 -12.28
C GLN A 30 9.99 8.94 -13.10
N PRO A 31 9.50 9.72 -14.08
CA PRO A 31 8.49 9.26 -15.03
C PRO A 31 8.93 7.97 -15.72
N TYR A 32 7.97 7.14 -16.14
CA TYR A 32 8.31 5.91 -16.84
C TYR A 32 8.90 6.21 -18.22
N GLN A 33 10.18 5.89 -18.37
CA GLN A 33 10.96 5.98 -19.61
C GLN A 33 12.21 5.14 -19.42
N PHE A 34 12.78 4.55 -20.48
CA PHE A 34 14.05 3.83 -20.34
C PHE A 34 15.13 4.76 -19.75
N PRO A 35 15.88 4.36 -18.69
CA PRO A 35 15.91 3.04 -18.04
C PRO A 35 14.97 2.87 -16.81
N TYR A 36 14.17 3.87 -16.46
CA TYR A 36 13.24 3.92 -15.33
C TYR A 36 11.88 3.27 -15.66
N LEU A 37 11.82 1.94 -15.65
CA LEU A 37 10.60 1.15 -15.82
C LEU A 37 10.14 0.53 -14.49
N PRO A 38 8.86 0.13 -14.34
CA PRO A 38 8.42 -0.67 -13.20
C PRO A 38 9.17 -2.01 -13.10
N PRO A 39 9.34 -2.56 -11.89
CA PRO A 39 9.01 -1.93 -10.60
C PRO A 39 10.03 -0.84 -10.22
N TYR A 40 9.63 0.12 -9.38
CA TYR A 40 10.57 1.10 -8.84
C TYR A 40 11.62 0.40 -7.98
N ALA A 41 12.90 0.65 -8.28
CA ALA A 41 14.04 -0.01 -7.64
C ALA A 41 14.88 0.94 -6.76
N GLY A 42 14.37 2.15 -6.46
CA GLY A 42 15.06 3.13 -5.64
C GLY A 42 14.85 2.95 -4.14
N ALA A 43 15.40 3.87 -3.34
CA ALA A 43 15.24 3.87 -1.90
C ALA A 43 13.78 4.05 -1.49
N LEU A 44 13.33 3.30 -0.48
CA LEU A 44 11.96 3.31 0.02
C LEU A 44 11.91 3.89 1.43
N ARG A 45 10.79 4.54 1.76
CA ARG A 45 10.42 4.83 3.15
C ARG A 45 10.08 3.51 3.87
N PRO A 46 10.09 3.51 5.22
CA PRO A 46 9.57 2.37 5.97
C PRO A 46 8.14 2.03 5.51
N PRO A 47 7.80 0.74 5.41
CA PRO A 47 6.44 0.33 5.06
C PRO A 47 5.45 0.75 6.15
N ALA A 48 4.21 1.05 5.77
CA ALA A 48 3.14 1.13 6.74
C ALA A 48 2.95 -0.24 7.43
N VAL A 49 2.76 -0.21 8.75
CA VAL A 49 2.60 -1.39 9.60
C VAL A 49 1.25 -1.31 10.29
N ALA A 50 0.53 -2.43 10.29
CA ALA A 50 -0.74 -2.55 10.98
C ALA A 50 -0.58 -2.47 12.51
N GLY A 51 -1.66 -2.09 13.19
CA GLY A 51 -1.81 -2.26 14.62
C GLY A 51 -1.89 -3.74 15.03
N PRO A 52 -1.92 -4.02 16.36
CA PRO A 52 -1.94 -5.38 16.88
C PRO A 52 -3.14 -6.24 16.43
N ASP A 53 -4.22 -5.61 15.97
CA ASP A 53 -5.43 -6.24 15.44
C ASP A 53 -5.42 -6.42 13.91
N GLY A 54 -4.32 -6.05 13.24
CA GLY A 54 -4.18 -6.12 11.79
C GLY A 54 -4.82 -4.95 11.03
N HIS A 55 -5.37 -3.95 11.73
CA HIS A 55 -5.94 -2.76 11.11
C HIS A 55 -4.94 -1.61 11.02
N PHE A 56 -5.15 -0.71 10.05
CA PHE A 56 -4.30 0.47 9.80
C PHE A 56 -4.99 1.77 10.26
N ASP A 57 -6.04 1.66 11.06
CA ASP A 57 -6.87 2.78 11.53
C ASP A 57 -6.24 3.57 12.69
N ASN A 58 -5.15 3.07 13.25
CA ASN A 58 -4.32 3.76 14.23
C ASN A 58 -3.29 4.74 13.61
N ILE A 59 -3.11 4.72 12.28
CA ILE A 59 -2.10 5.54 11.61
C ILE A 59 -2.63 7.00 11.46
N PRO A 60 -1.86 8.02 11.89
CA PRO A 60 -2.31 9.41 11.78
C PRO A 60 -2.51 9.87 10.33
N LEU A 61 -3.60 10.59 10.07
CA LEU A 61 -3.89 11.18 8.76
C LEU A 61 -2.76 12.12 8.30
N GLY A 62 -2.48 12.12 7.00
CA GLY A 62 -1.47 12.98 6.39
C GLY A 62 -0.03 12.51 6.59
N THR A 63 0.18 11.33 7.18
CA THR A 63 1.49 10.66 7.22
C THR A 63 1.71 9.82 5.96
N PRO A 64 2.97 9.64 5.50
CA PRO A 64 3.26 8.75 4.37
C PRO A 64 2.75 7.33 4.59
N GLU A 65 2.80 6.83 5.82
CA GLU A 65 2.27 5.53 6.21
C GLU A 65 0.75 5.45 6.00
N PHE A 66 0.02 6.51 6.36
CA PHE A 66 -1.43 6.58 6.12
C PHE A 66 -1.74 6.60 4.63
N GLU A 67 -1.02 7.40 3.84
CA GLU A 67 -1.24 7.49 2.40
C GLU A 67 -0.97 6.14 1.71
N ALA A 68 0.07 5.41 2.13
CA ALA A 68 0.36 4.07 1.63
C ALA A 68 -0.78 3.07 1.93
N ALA A 69 -1.27 3.06 3.18
CA ALA A 69 -2.40 2.22 3.58
C ALA A 69 -3.71 2.61 2.87
N HIS A 70 -3.95 3.91 2.69
CA HIS A 70 -5.13 4.42 2.00
C HIS A 70 -5.12 4.04 0.51
N ALA A 71 -3.98 4.20 -0.17
CA ALA A 71 -3.80 3.79 -1.55
C ALA A 71 -4.06 2.30 -1.75
N TYR A 72 -3.50 1.45 -0.87
CA TYR A 72 -3.78 0.02 -0.87
C TYR A 72 -5.27 -0.28 -0.72
N ALA A 73 -5.92 0.28 0.31
CA ALA A 73 -7.31 -0.02 0.59
C ALA A 73 -8.25 0.40 -0.56
N CYS A 74 -8.00 1.56 -1.19
CA CYS A 74 -8.74 2.02 -2.35
C CYS A 74 -8.63 1.05 -3.53
N VAL A 75 -7.41 0.71 -3.96
CA VAL A 75 -7.18 -0.18 -5.11
C VAL A 75 -7.70 -1.58 -4.80
N ARG A 76 -7.40 -2.11 -3.61
CA ARG A 76 -7.83 -3.45 -3.22
C ARG A 76 -9.35 -3.58 -3.13
N ARG A 77 -10.05 -2.53 -2.67
CA ARG A 77 -11.52 -2.48 -2.67
C ARG A 77 -12.09 -2.44 -4.08
N VAL A 78 -11.45 -1.73 -5.02
CA VAL A 78 -11.86 -1.79 -6.44
C VAL A 78 -11.68 -3.20 -6.99
N LEU A 79 -10.55 -3.86 -6.69
CA LEU A 79 -10.33 -5.26 -7.09
C LEU A 79 -11.37 -6.20 -6.48
N ASP A 80 -11.79 -5.98 -5.22
CA ASP A 80 -12.90 -6.74 -4.62
C ASP A 80 -14.18 -6.58 -5.44
N ILE A 81 -14.52 -5.37 -5.89
CA ILE A 81 -15.78 -5.14 -6.60
C ILE A 81 -15.73 -5.70 -8.02
N CYS A 82 -14.63 -5.44 -8.75
CA CYS A 82 -14.55 -5.71 -10.18
C CYS A 82 -14.18 -7.15 -10.52
N GLU A 83 -13.53 -7.86 -9.62
CA GLU A 83 -13.02 -9.21 -9.86
C GLU A 83 -13.56 -10.24 -8.85
N SER A 84 -14.71 -9.94 -8.25
CA SER A 84 -15.52 -10.91 -7.49
C SER A 84 -16.20 -11.93 -8.39
#